data_AF-A0A934D4A4-F1
#
_entry.id   AF-A0A934D4A4-F1
#
_cell.length_a   1.000
_cell.length_b   1.000
_cell.length_c   1.000
_cell.angle_alpha   90.00
_cell.angle_beta   90.00
_cell.angle_gamma   90.00
#
_symmetry.space_group_name_H-M   'P 1'
#
loop_
_entity.id
_entity.type
_entity.pdbx_description
1 polymer ?
#
loop_
_entity_poly.entity_id
_entity_poly.type
_entity_poly.pdbx_seq_one_letter_code
_entity_poly.pdbx_strand_id
1 'polypeptide(L)'
;MSLQLPHISRFISATAISVFRELSLWGILTALIAYNSAIALSSPPVGFQQLLVAVMQPTASSAAHIKLAQWYRQNGIFDKAKQELLLASEGSAVLGAQANPRDILAAWENEPARLEQAYHFWQEVIREKPDYRDAYVALAALGYQLGYTEETKKYIGNIQTIDPGFPIYQEFATLIQ
;
A
#
# COMPACT_ATOMS: atom_id res chain seq x y z
N MET A 1 -75.61 31.56 -11.90
CA MET A 1 -75.10 30.94 -10.65
C MET A 1 -73.58 30.92 -10.76
N SER A 2 -72.91 31.92 -10.20
CA SER A 2 -71.45 32.06 -10.27
C SER A 2 -70.80 31.20 -9.20
N LEU A 3 -69.98 30.23 -9.61
CA LEU A 3 -69.18 29.40 -8.72
C LEU A 3 -67.99 30.23 -8.21
N GLN A 4 -68.06 30.66 -6.94
CA GLN A 4 -66.91 31.17 -6.22
C GLN A 4 -66.13 29.97 -5.66
N LEU A 5 -64.98 29.66 -6.26
CA LEU A 5 -64.08 28.65 -5.74
C LEU A 5 -63.32 29.22 -4.52
N PRO A 6 -63.19 28.45 -3.42
CA PRO A 6 -62.48 28.91 -2.23
C PRO A 6 -61.00 29.15 -2.55
N HIS A 7 -60.47 30.27 -2.08
CA HIS A 7 -59.06 30.60 -2.16
C HIS A 7 -58.25 29.60 -1.31
N ILE A 8 -57.61 28.62 -1.96
CA ILE A 8 -56.62 27.78 -1.30
C ILE A 8 -55.45 28.69 -0.90
N SER A 9 -55.28 28.89 0.41
CA SER A 9 -54.19 29.68 0.96
C SER A 9 -52.87 29.02 0.59
N ARG A 10 -52.01 29.80 -0.08
CA ARG A 10 -50.67 29.38 -0.53
C ARG A 10 -49.74 29.28 0.68
N PHE A 11 -49.88 28.22 1.49
CA PHE A 11 -49.04 28.01 2.67
C PHE A 11 -47.57 27.73 2.34
N ILE A 12 -47.29 27.28 1.10
CA ILE A 12 -45.93 26.98 0.64
C ILE A 12 -45.68 27.81 -0.62
N SER A 13 -44.66 28.67 -0.58
CA SER A 13 -44.28 29.48 -1.73
C SER A 13 -43.67 28.60 -2.83
N ALA A 14 -43.90 28.96 -4.09
CA ALA A 14 -43.28 28.27 -5.22
C ALA A 14 -41.74 28.26 -5.12
N THR A 15 -41.16 29.30 -4.52
CA THR A 15 -39.74 29.43 -4.22
C THR A 15 -39.27 28.43 -3.16
N ALA A 16 -40.08 28.12 -2.15
CA ALA A 16 -39.74 27.10 -1.16
C ALA A 16 -39.73 25.70 -1.80
N ILE A 17 -40.65 25.43 -2.72
CA ILE A 17 -40.70 24.16 -3.47
C ILE A 17 -39.47 24.02 -4.38
N SER A 18 -39.05 25.08 -5.07
CA SER A 18 -37.89 25.04 -5.95
C SER A 18 -36.58 24.85 -5.18
N VAL A 19 -36.41 25.54 -4.05
CA VAL A 19 -35.23 25.38 -3.17
C VAL A 19 -35.18 23.99 -2.56
N PHE A 20 -36.32 23.46 -2.08
CA PHE A 20 -36.38 22.10 -1.56
C PHE A 20 -36.03 21.04 -2.62
N ARG A 21 -36.49 21.24 -3.86
CA ARG A 21 -36.15 20.36 -5.00
C ARG A 21 -34.66 20.39 -5.30
N GLU A 22 -34.04 21.56 -5.32
CA GLU A 22 -32.59 21.67 -5.56
C GLU A 22 -31.79 21.01 -4.44
N LEU A 23 -32.14 21.28 -3.17
CA LEU A 23 -31.49 20.65 -2.02
C LEU A 23 -31.62 19.13 -2.02
N SER A 24 -32.79 18.58 -2.38
CA SER A 24 -33.00 17.14 -2.44
C SER A 24 -32.22 16.50 -3.58
N LEU A 25 -32.14 17.14 -4.76
CA LEU A 25 -31.34 16.66 -5.88
C LEU A 25 -29.84 16.66 -5.56
N TRP A 26 -29.33 17.74 -4.95
CA TRP A 26 -27.94 17.82 -4.51
C TRP A 26 -27.63 16.81 -3.42
N GLY A 27 -28.54 16.59 -2.47
CA GLY A 27 -28.40 15.57 -1.42
C GLY A 27 -28.38 14.13 -1.97
N ILE A 28 -29.21 13.83 -2.97
CA ILE A 28 -29.18 12.52 -3.64
C ILE A 28 -27.88 12.35 -4.42
N LEU A 29 -27.44 13.38 -5.14
CA LEU A 29 -26.20 13.32 -5.91
C LEU A 29 -24.98 13.09 -5.01
N THR A 30 -24.90 13.80 -3.89
CA THR A 30 -23.80 13.63 -2.93
C THR A 30 -23.84 12.25 -2.28
N ALA A 31 -25.03 11.73 -1.96
CA ALA A 31 -25.18 10.37 -1.44
C ALA A 31 -24.72 9.31 -2.45
N LEU A 32 -25.05 9.47 -3.74
CA LEU A 32 -24.61 8.56 -4.81
C LEU A 32 -23.09 8.62 -5.02
N ILE A 33 -22.50 9.82 -4.98
CA ILE A 33 -21.04 9.99 -5.09
C ILE A 33 -20.34 9.36 -3.89
N ALA A 34 -20.85 9.58 -2.67
CA ALA A 34 -20.30 8.98 -1.45
C ALA A 34 -20.39 7.45 -1.49
N TYR A 35 -21.53 6.92 -1.91
CA TYR A 35 -21.75 5.48 -2.04
C TYR A 35 -20.82 4.86 -3.09
N ASN A 36 -20.70 5.45 -4.27
CA ASN A 36 -19.78 4.96 -5.31
C ASN A 36 -18.31 5.07 -4.89
N SER A 37 -17.94 6.15 -4.19
CA SER A 37 -16.59 6.31 -3.64
C SER A 37 -16.29 5.24 -2.59
N ALA A 38 -17.25 4.92 -1.71
CA ALA A 38 -17.11 3.86 -0.72
C ALA A 38 -16.98 2.47 -1.36
N ILE A 39 -17.71 2.21 -2.44
CA ILE A 39 -17.56 0.97 -3.22
C ILE A 39 -16.18 0.91 -3.89
N ALA A 40 -15.72 2.02 -4.48
CA ALA A 40 -14.40 2.07 -5.10
C ALA A 40 -13.27 1.83 -4.09
N LEU A 41 -13.43 2.27 -2.85
CA LEU A 41 -12.46 2.06 -1.77
C LEU A 41 -12.49 0.64 -1.20
N SER A 42 -13.63 -0.05 -1.25
CA SER A 42 -13.78 -1.43 -0.77
C SER A 42 -13.56 -2.48 -1.86
N SER A 43 -13.65 -2.10 -3.12
CA SER A 43 -13.39 -3.00 -4.24
C SER A 43 -11.88 -3.22 -4.37
N PRO A 44 -11.41 -4.48 -4.46
CA PRO A 44 -10.01 -4.72 -4.72
C PRO A 44 -9.60 -4.10 -6.08
N PRO A 45 -8.36 -3.60 -6.21
CA PRO A 45 -7.92 -2.95 -7.42
C PRO A 45 -8.06 -3.88 -8.64
N VAL A 46 -8.36 -3.32 -9.81
CA VAL A 46 -8.63 -4.08 -11.05
C VAL A 46 -7.51 -5.08 -11.37
N GLY A 47 -6.25 -4.74 -11.07
CA GLY A 47 -5.11 -5.65 -11.21
C GLY A 47 -5.18 -6.88 -10.31
N PHE A 48 -5.70 -6.76 -9.08
CA PHE A 48 -5.86 -7.89 -8.16
C PHE A 48 -6.98 -8.83 -8.62
N GLN A 49 -8.09 -8.30 -9.14
CA GLN A 49 -9.17 -9.12 -9.67
C GLN A 49 -8.71 -10.01 -10.83
N GLN A 50 -7.88 -9.48 -11.73
CA GLN A 50 -7.28 -10.25 -12.81
C GLN A 50 -6.37 -11.38 -12.29
N LEU A 51 -5.61 -11.13 -11.22
CA LEU A 51 -4.78 -12.15 -10.57
C LEU A 51 -5.63 -13.25 -9.94
N LEU A 52 -6.72 -12.90 -9.24
CA LEU A 52 -7.65 -13.89 -8.69
C LEU A 52 -8.27 -14.76 -9.77
N VAL A 53 -8.75 -14.16 -10.86
CA VAL A 53 -9.31 -14.91 -11.99
C VAL A 53 -8.26 -15.85 -12.59
N ALA A 54 -7.01 -15.41 -12.73
CA ALA A 54 -5.92 -16.22 -13.26
C ALA A 54 -5.60 -17.45 -12.38
N VAL A 55 -5.73 -17.32 -11.06
CA VAL A 55 -5.56 -18.42 -10.10
C VAL A 55 -6.78 -19.36 -10.06
N MET A 56 -7.98 -18.87 -10.37
CA MET A 56 -9.19 -19.71 -10.41
C MET A 56 -9.36 -20.52 -11.70
N GLN A 57 -8.55 -20.26 -12.74
CA GLN A 57 -8.57 -21.08 -13.95
C GLN A 57 -8.00 -22.49 -13.65
N PRO A 58 -8.56 -23.57 -14.20
CA PRO A 58 -8.03 -24.94 -14.02
C PRO A 58 -6.57 -25.11 -14.47
N THR A 59 -6.11 -24.24 -15.36
CA THR A 59 -4.71 -24.16 -15.83
C THR A 59 -3.88 -23.17 -15.01
N ALA A 60 -4.27 -22.89 -13.76
CA ALA A 60 -3.57 -21.98 -12.86
C ALA A 60 -2.09 -22.33 -12.83
N SER A 61 -1.31 -21.54 -13.57
CA SER A 61 0.11 -21.76 -13.67
C SER A 61 0.77 -21.32 -12.36
N SER A 62 1.85 -22.00 -11.97
CA SER A 62 2.71 -21.57 -10.86
C SER A 62 3.05 -20.06 -10.93
N ALA A 63 3.17 -19.50 -12.15
CA ALA A 63 3.38 -18.08 -12.39
C ALA A 63 2.23 -17.17 -11.92
N ALA A 64 0.96 -17.61 -11.99
CA ALA A 64 -0.18 -16.83 -11.51
C ALA A 64 -0.13 -16.68 -9.97
N HIS A 65 0.14 -17.79 -9.27
CA HIS A 65 0.34 -17.78 -7.82
C HIS A 65 1.55 -16.94 -7.39
N ILE A 66 2.67 -16.98 -8.13
CA ILE A 66 3.83 -16.10 -7.86
C ILE A 66 3.42 -14.62 -7.97
N LYS A 67 2.68 -14.23 -9.01
CA LYS A 67 2.24 -12.83 -9.17
C LYS A 67 1.27 -12.40 -8.07
N LEU A 68 0.37 -13.28 -7.65
CA LEU A 68 -0.54 -13.02 -6.53
C LEU A 68 0.23 -12.88 -5.21
N ALA A 69 1.22 -13.73 -4.97
CA ALA A 69 2.10 -13.63 -3.82
C ALA A 69 2.88 -12.31 -3.78
N GLN A 70 3.42 -11.87 -4.92
CA GLN A 70 4.10 -10.57 -5.04
C GLN A 70 3.16 -9.41 -4.71
N TRP A 71 1.93 -9.44 -5.22
CA TRP A 71 0.93 -8.44 -4.89
C TRP A 71 0.62 -8.42 -3.39
N TYR A 72 0.40 -9.58 -2.76
CA TYR A 72 0.18 -9.66 -1.31
C TYR A 72 1.36 -9.10 -0.52
N ARG A 73 2.59 -9.39 -0.94
CA ARG A 73 3.81 -8.86 -0.29
C ARG A 73 3.92 -7.35 -0.41
N GLN A 74 3.65 -6.78 -1.58
CA GLN A 74 3.67 -5.32 -1.80
C GLN A 74 2.62 -4.59 -0.94
N ASN A 75 1.52 -5.26 -0.60
CA ASN A 75 0.46 -4.74 0.26
C ASN A 75 0.66 -5.09 1.74
N GLY A 76 1.82 -5.63 2.13
CA GLY A 76 2.15 -5.95 3.52
C GLY A 76 1.46 -7.20 4.08
N ILE A 77 0.79 -7.99 3.24
CA ILE A 77 0.06 -9.20 3.64
C ILE A 77 0.98 -10.43 3.48
N PHE A 78 2.01 -10.50 4.31
CA PHE A 78 3.10 -11.49 4.17
C PHE A 78 2.64 -12.95 4.34
N ASP A 79 1.68 -13.23 5.23
CA ASP A 79 1.18 -14.59 5.46
C ASP A 79 0.49 -15.16 4.22
N LYS A 80 -0.38 -14.38 3.58
CA LYS A 80 -1.05 -14.77 2.33
C LYS A 80 -0.04 -14.89 1.20
N ALA A 81 0.94 -13.98 1.14
CA ALA A 81 2.01 -14.06 0.15
C ALA A 81 2.79 -15.38 0.25
N LYS A 82 3.10 -15.83 1.48
CA LYS A 82 3.77 -17.10 1.74
C LYS A 82 2.91 -18.30 1.34
N GLN A 83 1.62 -18.29 1.71
CA GLN A 83 0.68 -19.35 1.34
C GLN A 83 0.58 -19.52 -0.18
N GLU A 84 0.47 -18.42 -0.93
CA GLU A 84 0.42 -18.47 -2.40
C GLU A 84 1.70 -19.02 -3.03
N LEU A 85 2.89 -18.71 -2.48
CA LEU A 85 4.14 -19.32 -2.94
C LEU A 85 4.22 -20.82 -2.66
N LEU A 86 3.66 -21.29 -1.55
CA LEU A 86 3.57 -22.72 -1.24
C LEU A 86 2.70 -23.43 -2.27
N LEU A 87 1.50 -22.90 -2.56
CA LEU A 87 0.62 -23.41 -3.61
C LEU A 87 1.30 -23.41 -5.00
N ALA A 88 2.04 -22.34 -5.32
CA ALA A 88 2.82 -22.26 -6.55
C ALA A 88 3.87 -23.38 -6.65
N SER A 89 4.46 -23.80 -5.53
CA SER A 89 5.48 -24.84 -5.45
C SER A 89 4.92 -26.27 -5.54
N GLU A 90 3.67 -26.46 -5.11
CA GLU A 90 2.97 -27.75 -5.21
C GLU A 90 2.56 -28.05 -6.66
N GLY A 91 2.22 -27.00 -7.43
CA GLY A 91 1.90 -27.11 -8.86
C GLY A 91 3.10 -27.04 -9.82
N SER A 92 4.32 -26.77 -9.34
CA SER A 92 5.50 -26.47 -10.19
C SER A 92 6.28 -27.68 -10.71
N ALA A 93 5.68 -28.87 -10.77
CA ALA A 93 6.28 -30.02 -11.46
C ALA A 93 6.47 -29.81 -12.98
N VAL A 94 6.11 -28.64 -13.52
CA VAL A 94 6.27 -28.29 -14.93
C VAL A 94 7.61 -27.58 -15.13
N LEU A 95 8.54 -28.31 -15.78
CA LEU A 95 9.82 -27.84 -16.29
C LEU A 95 9.65 -26.57 -17.14
N GLY A 96 9.98 -25.38 -16.59
CA GLY A 96 9.97 -24.14 -17.37
C GLY A 96 9.83 -22.82 -16.60
N ALA A 97 9.65 -22.82 -15.28
CA ALA A 97 9.54 -21.57 -14.52
C ALA A 97 10.89 -20.83 -14.42
N GLN A 98 10.91 -19.55 -14.81
CA GLN A 98 12.08 -18.64 -14.76
C GLN A 98 12.65 -18.40 -13.34
N ALA A 99 11.88 -18.70 -12.29
CA ALA A 99 12.35 -18.75 -10.91
C ALA A 99 11.51 -19.80 -10.16
N ASN A 100 12.17 -20.70 -9.42
CA ASN A 100 11.48 -21.71 -8.63
C ASN A 100 10.76 -21.02 -7.45
N PRO A 101 9.44 -21.22 -7.25
CA PRO A 101 8.73 -20.67 -6.11
C PRO A 101 9.39 -20.94 -4.75
N ARG A 102 10.06 -22.09 -4.61
CA ARG A 102 10.81 -22.43 -3.39
C ARG A 102 12.02 -21.52 -3.16
N ASP A 103 12.72 -21.12 -4.22
CA ASP A 103 13.87 -20.22 -4.11
C ASP A 103 13.41 -18.81 -3.71
N ILE A 104 12.26 -18.37 -4.25
CA ILE A 104 11.62 -17.11 -3.88
C ILE A 104 11.25 -17.14 -2.39
N LEU A 105 10.61 -18.23 -1.93
CA LEU A 105 10.24 -18.40 -0.54
C LEU A 105 11.47 -18.38 0.38
N ALA A 106 12.50 -19.15 0.05
CA ALA A 106 13.74 -19.21 0.82
C ALA A 106 14.44 -17.84 0.85
N ALA A 107 14.44 -17.09 -0.25
CA ALA A 107 14.97 -15.73 -0.26
C ALA A 107 14.20 -14.83 0.70
N TRP A 108 12.86 -14.91 0.72
CA TRP A 108 12.02 -14.06 1.57
C TRP A 108 12.17 -14.40 3.06
N GLU A 109 12.29 -15.69 3.40
CA GLU A 109 12.52 -16.12 4.78
C GLU A 109 13.91 -15.71 5.31
N ASN A 110 14.92 -15.70 4.44
CA ASN A 110 16.27 -15.31 4.81
C ASN A 110 16.50 -13.79 4.73
N GLU A 111 15.59 -13.01 4.14
CA GLU A 111 15.73 -11.58 3.97
C GLU A 111 15.98 -10.84 5.30
N PRO A 112 15.20 -11.05 6.38
CA PRO A 112 15.43 -10.35 7.64
C PRO A 112 16.82 -10.65 8.23
N ALA A 113 17.26 -11.92 8.17
CA ALA A 113 18.58 -12.31 8.65
C ALA A 113 19.71 -11.68 7.83
N ARG A 114 19.54 -11.55 6.50
CA ARG A 114 20.52 -10.86 5.64
C ARG A 114 20.57 -9.37 5.90
N LEU A 115 19.41 -8.74 6.10
CA LEU A 115 19.32 -7.33 6.47
C LEU A 115 20.00 -7.07 7.83
N GLU A 116 19.80 -7.96 8.81
CA GLU A 116 20.44 -7.87 10.13
C GLU A 116 21.98 -7.99 10.02
N GLN A 117 22.48 -8.94 9.21
CA GLN A 117 23.91 -9.08 8.96
C GLN A 117 24.50 -7.84 8.29
N ALA A 118 23.82 -7.29 7.28
CA ALA A 118 24.24 -6.06 6.62
C ALA A 118 24.23 -4.89 7.62
N TYR A 119 23.21 -4.81 8.47
CA TYR A 119 23.09 -3.78 9.50
C TYR A 119 24.28 -3.84 10.47
N HIS A 120 24.61 -5.02 11.00
CA HIS A 120 25.78 -5.19 11.86
C HIS A 120 27.09 -4.84 11.17
N PHE A 121 27.29 -5.22 9.91
CA PHE A 121 28.47 -4.83 9.14
C PHE A 121 28.63 -3.31 9.09
N TRP A 122 27.57 -2.57 8.77
CA TRP A 122 27.64 -1.11 8.73
C TRP A 122 27.82 -0.47 10.12
N GLN A 123 27.34 -1.13 11.18
CA GLN A 123 27.62 -0.69 12.55
C GLN A 123 29.11 -0.79 12.89
N GLU A 124 29.82 -1.80 12.38
CA GLU A 124 31.27 -1.91 12.52
C GLU A 124 31.98 -0.83 11.71
N VAL A 125 31.53 -0.56 10.49
CA VAL A 125 32.10 0.49 9.64
C VAL A 125 32.07 1.86 10.32
N ILE A 126 30.96 2.24 10.96
CA ILE A 126 30.90 3.54 11.66
C ILE A 126 31.77 3.59 12.93
N ARG A 127 32.12 2.43 13.53
CA ARG A 127 33.06 2.39 14.66
C ARG A 127 34.49 2.67 14.21
N GLU A 128 34.85 2.19 13.02
CA GLU A 128 36.17 2.44 12.42
C GLU A 128 36.26 3.81 11.75
N LYS A 129 35.18 4.26 11.11
CA LYS A 129 35.10 5.50 10.33
C LYS A 129 33.85 6.31 10.73
N PRO A 130 33.90 7.05 11.84
CA PRO A 130 32.74 7.75 12.38
C PRO A 130 32.26 8.93 11.53
N ASP A 131 33.05 9.37 10.56
CA ASP A 131 32.77 10.44 9.60
C ASP A 131 32.28 9.92 8.24
N TYR A 132 32.15 8.60 8.05
CA TYR A 132 31.72 8.04 6.77
C TYR A 132 30.21 8.12 6.59
N ARG A 133 29.75 9.21 5.97
CA ARG A 133 28.33 9.52 5.69
C ARG A 133 27.55 8.33 5.12
N ASP A 134 28.08 7.65 4.11
CA ASP A 134 27.34 6.60 3.39
C ASP A 134 27.05 5.38 4.28
N ALA A 135 27.87 5.12 5.29
CA ALA A 135 27.59 4.07 6.27
C ALA A 135 26.37 4.42 7.14
N TYR A 136 26.20 5.70 7.53
CA TYR A 136 24.99 6.15 8.21
C TYR A 136 23.76 6.09 7.30
N VAL A 137 23.91 6.38 6.00
CA VAL A 137 22.83 6.22 5.01
C VAL A 137 22.39 4.76 4.92
N ALA A 138 23.36 3.83 4.83
CA ALA A 138 23.07 2.41 4.80
C ALA A 138 22.39 1.92 6.09
N LEU A 139 22.87 2.36 7.26
CA LEU A 139 22.24 2.03 8.54
C LEU A 139 20.83 2.57 8.68
N ALA A 140 20.57 3.80 8.21
CA ALA A 140 19.23 4.37 8.22
C ALA A 140 18.27 3.58 7.31
N ALA A 141 18.71 3.23 6.10
CA ALA A 141 17.91 2.44 5.16
C ALA A 141 17.59 1.04 5.72
N LEU A 142 18.62 0.34 6.23
CA LEU A 142 18.47 -1.01 6.78
C LEU A 142 17.67 -1.02 8.09
N GLY A 143 17.92 -0.05 8.97
CA GLY A 143 17.18 0.14 10.22
C GLY A 143 15.70 0.38 9.97
N TYR A 144 15.35 1.19 8.96
CA TYR A 144 13.96 1.40 8.56
C TYR A 144 13.31 0.09 8.08
N GLN A 145 14.00 -0.69 7.26
CA GLN A 145 13.50 -1.99 6.77
C GLN A 145 13.31 -3.03 7.88
N LEU A 146 14.17 -2.99 8.91
CA LEU A 146 14.10 -3.87 10.08
C LEU A 146 13.11 -3.38 11.16
N GLY A 147 12.58 -2.16 11.02
CA GLY A 147 11.67 -1.54 12.00
C GLY A 147 12.37 -0.89 13.19
N TYR A 148 13.68 -0.65 13.12
CA TYR A 148 14.48 0.05 14.13
C TYR A 148 14.35 1.57 13.98
N THR A 149 13.13 2.07 14.21
CA THR A 149 12.75 3.47 13.91
C THR A 149 13.54 4.50 14.72
N GLU A 150 13.82 4.22 16.00
CA GLU A 150 14.52 5.17 16.87
C GLU A 150 16.01 5.27 16.54
N GLU A 151 16.67 4.14 16.27
CA GLU A 151 18.05 4.08 15.79
C GLU A 151 18.18 4.76 14.42
N THR A 152 17.21 4.53 13.54
CA THR A 152 17.16 5.15 12.20
C THR A 152 17.16 6.68 12.30
N LYS A 153 16.33 7.26 13.18
CA LYS A 153 16.32 8.73 13.42
C LYS A 153 17.67 9.24 13.87
N LYS A 154 18.36 8.51 14.75
CA LYS A 154 19.70 8.88 15.22
C LYS A 154 20.71 8.89 14.08
N TYR A 155 20.71 7.87 13.22
CA TYR A 155 21.62 7.82 12.07
C TYR A 155 21.35 8.95 11.07
N ILE A 156 20.09 9.32 10.87
CA ILE A 156 19.72 10.46 10.01
C ILE A 156 20.23 11.79 10.58
N GLY A 157 20.14 11.99 11.89
CA GLY A 157 20.73 13.17 12.55
C GLY A 157 22.25 13.26 12.36
N ASN A 158 22.94 12.11 12.37
CA ASN A 158 24.37 12.06 12.08
C ASN A 158 24.67 12.44 10.62
N ILE A 159 23.87 11.97 9.65
CA ILE A 159 24.02 12.37 8.24
C ILE A 159 23.91 13.88 8.10
N GLN A 160 22.91 14.51 8.73
CA GLN A 160 22.74 15.97 8.68
C GLN A 160 23.92 16.72 9.30
N THR A 161 24.54 16.16 10.34
CA THR A 161 25.70 16.77 10.99
C THR A 161 26.95 16.67 10.11
N ILE A 162 27.12 15.56 9.39
CA ILE A 162 28.27 15.31 8.51
C ILE A 162 28.14 16.06 7.18
N ASP A 163 26.96 16.05 6.57
CA ASP A 163 26.67 16.69 5.29
C ASP A 163 25.26 17.33 5.30
N PRO A 164 25.15 18.58 5.78
CA PRO A 164 23.87 19.30 5.86
C PRO A 164 23.18 19.53 4.51
N GLY A 165 23.91 19.43 3.40
CA GLY A 165 23.40 19.66 2.04
C GLY A 165 22.90 18.40 1.34
N PHE A 166 22.95 17.24 2.00
CA PHE A 166 22.66 15.96 1.36
C PHE A 166 21.15 15.77 1.11
N PRO A 167 20.68 15.66 -0.15
CA PRO A 167 19.25 15.65 -0.48
C PRO A 167 18.46 14.48 0.13
N ILE A 168 19.12 13.34 0.30
CA ILE A 168 18.56 12.09 0.84
C ILE A 168 18.04 12.26 2.29
N TYR A 169 18.53 13.25 3.05
CA TYR A 169 17.99 13.58 4.36
C TYR A 169 16.50 13.92 4.31
N GLN A 170 16.08 14.69 3.29
CA GLN A 170 14.68 15.10 3.15
C GLN A 170 13.77 13.90 2.87
N GLU A 171 14.25 12.97 2.04
CA GLU A 171 13.52 11.73 1.75
C GLU A 171 13.32 10.90 3.03
N PHE A 172 14.38 10.64 3.79
CA PHE A 172 14.25 9.89 5.05
C PHE A 172 13.41 10.63 6.10
N ALA A 173 13.51 11.96 6.19
CA ALA A 173 12.71 12.75 7.12
C ALA A 173 11.21 12.64 6.83
N THR A 174 10.79 12.51 5.57
CA THR A 174 9.39 12.29 5.22
C THR A 174 8.88 10.89 5.55
N LEU A 175 9.77 9.88 5.58
CA LEU A 175 9.41 8.48 5.82
C LEU A 175 9.17 8.14 7.29
N ILE A 176 9.63 9.00 8.22
CA ILE A 176 9.68 8.72 9.66
C ILE A 176 8.82 9.71 10.48
N GLN A 177 8.09 10.62 9.81
CA GLN A 177 7.05 11.47 10.40
C GLN A 177 5.78 10.66 10.72
#